data_AF-A0A3N9XAY7-F1
#
_entry.id   AF-A0A3N9XAY7-F1
#
_cell.length_a   1.000
_cell.length_b   1.000
_cell.length_c   1.000
_cell.angle_alpha   90.00
_cell.angle_beta   90.00
_cell.angle_gamma   90.00
#
_symmetry.space_group_name_H-M   'P 1'
#
loop_
_entity.id
_entity.type
_entity.pdbx_description
1 polymer ?
#
loop_
_entity_poly.entity_id
_entity_poly.type
_entity_poly.pdbx_seq_one_letter_code
_entity_poly.pdbx_strand_id
1 'polypeptide(L)' 'MPPATTAILVKLGDSGQTIAAAEQDVRGRHVLDVDGDDLGKVDDLLIDRDERKVRFLRVEHGGVLGIGPVPPTRR' A
#
# COMPACT_ATOMS: atom_id res chain seq x y z
N MET A 1 -5.79 -23.39 17.75
CA MET A 1 -5.61 -22.51 16.57
C MET A 1 -5.95 -23.33 15.34
N PRO A 2 -6.89 -22.89 14.48
CA PRO A 2 -6.91 -23.44 13.12
C PRO A 2 -5.53 -23.19 12.47
N PRO A 3 -5.05 -24.06 11.58
CA PRO A 3 -3.82 -23.82 10.87
C PRO A 3 -3.90 -22.47 10.17
N ALA A 4 -2.82 -21.70 10.19
CA ALA A 4 -2.74 -20.48 9.40
C ALA A 4 -2.79 -20.89 7.92
N THR A 5 -3.97 -20.75 7.31
CA THR A 5 -4.13 -20.90 5.88
C THR A 5 -3.27 -19.84 5.21
N THR A 6 -2.35 -20.26 4.34
CA THR A 6 -1.61 -19.34 3.50
C THR A 6 -2.59 -18.58 2.61
N ALA A 7 -2.80 -17.29 2.90
CA ALA A 7 -3.66 -16.44 2.09
C ALA A 7 -3.04 -16.21 0.71
N ILE A 8 -3.81 -16.50 -0.34
CA ILE A 8 -3.44 -16.09 -1.70
C ILE A 8 -3.82 -14.63 -1.84
N LEU A 9 -2.81 -13.77 -1.96
CA LEU A 9 -3.01 -12.33 -2.15
C LEU A 9 -3.03 -12.01 -3.64
N VAL A 10 -4.07 -11.29 -4.06
CA VAL A 10 -4.21 -10.79 -5.43
C VAL A 10 -4.46 -9.29 -5.40
N LYS A 11 -4.12 -8.60 -6.49
CA LYS A 11 -4.44 -7.18 -6.66
C LYS A 11 -5.94 -7.03 -6.84
N LEU A 12 -6.52 -6.01 -6.22
CA LEU A 12 -7.94 -5.69 -6.40
C LEU A 12 -8.23 -5.32 -7.86
N GLY A 13 -7.34 -4.58 -8.52
CA GLY A 13 -7.48 -4.24 -9.95
C GLY A 13 -7.56 -5.46 -10.88
N ASP A 14 -6.93 -6.58 -10.50
CA ASP A 14 -6.88 -7.81 -11.31
C ASP A 14 -7.98 -8.81 -10.92
N SER A 15 -8.74 -8.56 -9.85
CA SER A 15 -9.69 -9.54 -9.30
C SER A 15 -11.12 -9.42 -9.82
N GLY A 16 -11.42 -8.36 -10.58
CA GLY A 16 -12.79 -8.02 -10.98
C GLY A 16 -13.70 -7.60 -9.82
N GLN A 17 -13.15 -7.39 -8.62
CA GLN A 17 -13.86 -6.87 -7.45
C GLN A 17 -13.66 -5.36 -7.33
N THR A 18 -14.53 -4.71 -6.54
CA THR A 18 -14.44 -3.28 -6.24
C THR A 18 -14.77 -3.03 -4.77
N ILE A 19 -14.45 -1.82 -4.29
CA ILE A 19 -14.86 -1.36 -2.96
C ILE A 19 -16.34 -0.97 -3.01
N ALA A 20 -17.11 -1.42 -2.02
CA ALA A 20 -18.57 -1.26 -1.99
C ALA A 20 -19.02 0.20 -1.91
N ALA A 21 -18.30 1.03 -1.16
CA ALA A 21 -18.54 2.47 -1.04
C ALA A 21 -17.35 3.24 -1.61
N ALA A 22 -17.60 4.11 -2.59
CA ALA A 22 -16.55 4.85 -3.27
C ALA A 22 -15.73 5.74 -2.30
N GLU A 23 -16.38 6.24 -1.25
CA GLU A 23 -15.78 7.08 -0.21
C GLU A 23 -14.82 6.30 0.70
N GLN A 24 -14.95 4.98 0.73
CA GLN A 24 -14.05 4.08 1.44
C GLN A 24 -12.90 3.58 0.56
N ASP A 25 -12.94 3.86 -0.74
CA ASP A 25 -11.80 3.57 -1.60
C ASP A 25 -10.66 4.53 -1.25
N VAL A 26 -9.56 3.94 -0.81
CA VAL A 26 -8.35 4.67 -0.43
C VAL A 26 -7.33 4.72 -1.55
N ARG A 27 -7.60 4.05 -2.68
CA ARG A 27 -6.78 4.19 -3.88
C ARG A 27 -6.78 5.64 -4.30
N GLY A 28 -5.59 6.09 -4.62
CA GLY A 28 -5.28 7.45 -4.99
C GLY A 28 -5.06 8.45 -3.86
N ARG A 29 -5.12 8.02 -2.59
CA ARG A 29 -4.76 8.88 -1.45
C ARG A 29 -3.25 8.90 -1.24
N HIS A 30 -2.75 10.02 -0.70
CA HIS A 30 -1.36 10.14 -0.26
C HIS A 30 -1.12 9.35 1.02
N VAL A 31 0.05 8.73 1.11
CA VAL A 31 0.56 8.05 2.29
C VAL A 31 1.64 8.94 2.89
N LEU A 32 1.38 9.42 4.10
CA LEU A 32 2.34 10.19 4.85
C LEU A 32 2.98 9.29 5.91
N ASP A 33 4.25 9.52 6.22
CA ASP A 33 4.85 8.94 7.41
C ASP A 33 4.40 9.66 8.69
N VAL A 34 5.00 9.28 9.82
CA VAL A 34 4.65 9.84 11.14
C VAL A 34 5.07 11.30 11.32
N ASP A 35 6.05 11.77 10.55
CA ASP A 35 6.57 13.13 10.58
C ASP A 35 5.83 14.04 9.57
N GLY A 36 5.00 13.43 8.71
CA GLY A 36 4.18 14.10 7.71
C GLY A 36 4.82 14.15 6.32
N ASP A 37 5.94 13.46 6.12
CA ASP A 37 6.60 13.39 4.82
C ASP A 37 5.79 12.51 3.85
N ASP A 38 5.60 13.01 2.63
CA ASP A 38 4.88 12.27 1.58
C ASP A 38 5.73 11.11 1.09
N LEU A 39 5.25 9.91 1.39
CA LEU A 39 5.81 8.70 0.82
C LEU A 39 5.30 8.62 -0.62
N GLY A 40 4.00 8.56 -0.86
CA GLY A 40 3.52 8.51 -2.23
C GLY A 40 2.03 8.27 -2.27
N LYS A 41 1.56 7.61 -3.32
CA LYS A 41 0.12 7.42 -3.54
C LYS A 41 -0.25 5.95 -3.48
N VAL A 42 -1.38 5.63 -2.84
CA VAL A 42 -1.93 4.27 -2.90
C VAL A 42 -2.36 3.98 -4.34
N ASP A 43 -1.67 3.08 -5.01
CA ASP A 43 -1.96 2.68 -6.39
C ASP A 43 -3.01 1.55 -6.41
N ASP A 44 -2.91 0.60 -5.49
CA ASP A 44 -3.76 -0.59 -5.49
C ASP A 44 -3.88 -1.23 -4.10
N LEU A 45 -4.75 -2.23 -3.99
CA LEU A 45 -5.01 -2.98 -2.76
C LEU A 45 -4.70 -4.47 -2.98
N LEU A 46 -4.03 -5.09 -2.03
CA LEU A 46 -3.89 -6.55 -2.01
C LEU A 46 -4.99 -7.15 -1.17
N ILE A 47 -5.78 -8.01 -1.79
CA ILE A 47 -6.89 -8.71 -1.16
C ILE A 47 -6.57 -10.18 -0.96
N ASP A 48 -7.04 -10.72 0.15
CA ASP A 48 -7.17 -12.15 0.36
C ASP A 48 -8.26 -12.68 -0.58
N ARG A 49 -7.86 -13.55 -1.52
CA ARG A 49 -8.76 -14.06 -2.56
C ARG A 49 -9.99 -14.77 -1.98
N ASP A 50 -9.80 -15.52 -0.89
CA ASP A 50 -10.83 -16.41 -0.36
C ASP A 50 -11.71 -15.66 0.66
N GLU A 51 -11.11 -14.81 1.51
CA GLU A 51 -11.87 -14.00 2.49
C GLU A 51 -12.47 -12.72 1.90
N ARG A 52 -12.01 -12.26 0.73
CA ARG A 52 -12.37 -10.97 0.10
C ARG A 52 -12.13 -9.78 1.04
N LYS A 53 -11.01 -9.82 1.75
CA LYS A 53 -10.57 -8.76 2.66
C LYS A 53 -9.28 -8.13 2.18
N VAL A 54 -9.20 -6.80 2.25
CA VAL A 54 -7.95 -6.08 2.05
C VAL A 54 -6.97 -6.44 3.17
N ARG A 55 -5.74 -6.78 2.80
CA ARG A 55 -4.65 -7.10 3.74
C ARG A 55 -3.53 -6.09 3.68
N PHE A 56 -3.27 -5.50 2.52
CA PHE A 56 -2.20 -4.53 2.31
C PHE A 56 -2.57 -3.45 1.29
N LEU A 57 -1.88 -2.32 1.38
CA LEU A 57 -1.90 -1.24 0.39
C LEU A 57 -0.64 -1.34 -0.46
N ARG A 58 -0.76 -1.19 -1.79
CA ARG A 58 0.38 -0.96 -2.69
C ARG A 58 0.54 0.55 -2.86
N VAL A 59 1.71 1.06 -2.52
CA VAL A 59 2.05 2.48 -2.66
C VAL A 59 3.02 2.63 -3.82
N GLU A 60 2.69 3.49 -4.79
CA GLU A 60 3.60 3.90 -5.85
C GLU A 60 4.27 5.23 -5.48
N HIS A 61 5.56 5.33 -5.77
CA HIS A 61 6.34 6.57 -5.65
C HIS A 61 6.85 6.93 -7.05
N GLY A 62 6.47 8.11 -7.54
CA GLY A 62 7.03 8.67 -8.76
C GLY A 62 8.35 9.39 -8.44
N GLY A 63 9.47 8.87 -8.93
CA GLY A 63 10.79 9.48 -8.76
C GLY A 63 11.63 8.82 -7.68
N VAL A 64 12.95 8.92 -7.84
CA VAL A 64 13.95 8.29 -6.99
C VAL A 64 13.64 8.62 -5.54
N LEU A 65 13.43 7.59 -4.69
CA LEU A 65 13.45 7.72 -3.25
C LEU A 65 14.65 8.60 -2.90
N GLY A 66 14.38 9.85 -2.51
CA GLY A 66 15.42 10.81 -2.18
C GLY A 66 16.35 10.11 -1.20
N ILE A 67 17.59 9.87 -1.63
CA ILE A 67 18.64 9.45 -0.72
C ILE A 67 18.64 10.58 0.32
N GLY A 68 18.26 10.26 1.56
CA GLY A 68 18.25 11.24 2.65
C GLY A 68 19.59 11.97 2.73
N PRO A 69 19.64 13.14 3.39
CA PRO A 69 20.88 13.91 3.47
C PRO A 69 22.04 13.00 3.88
N VAL A 70 23.05 12.90 3.01
CA VAL A 70 24.30 12.23 3.35
C VAL A 70 24.83 12.93 4.60
N PRO A 71 25.02 12.23 5.74
CA PRO A 71 25.50 12.88 6.95
C PRO A 71 26.84 13.56 6.64
N PRO A 72 27.08 14.78 7.12
CA PRO A 72 28.33 15.47 6.85
C PRO A 72 29.47 14.61 7.38
N THR A 73 30.35 14.18 6.48
CA THR A 73 31.60 13.52 6.85
C THR A 73 32.42 14.53 7.63
N ARG A 74 32.57 14.30 8.94
CA ARG A 74 33.53 15.04 9.76
C ARG A 74 34.92 14.80 9.18
N ARG A 75 35.52 15.87 8.64
CA ARG A 75 36.97 15.97 8.51
C ARG A 75 37.60 16.26 9.87
#